data_AF-A0A914KZD4-F1
#
_entry.id   AF-A0A914KZD4-F1
#
_cell.length_a   1.000
_cell.length_b   1.000
_cell.length_c   1.000
_cell.angle_alpha   90.00
_cell.angle_beta   90.00
_cell.angle_gamma   90.00
#
_symmetry.space_group_name_H-M   'P 1'
#
loop_
_entity.id
_entity.type
_entity.pdbx_description
1 polymer ?
#
loop_
_entity_poly.entity_id
_entity_poly.type
_entity_poly.pdbx_seq_one_letter_code
_entity_poly.pdbx_strand_id
1 'polypeptide(L)'
;MTVYHLLIINRAGSLIYDWENRRSVDPQIAPLSANEKIILASIFHSLYTIASQLSPVAKSSGVEVLETSQFRLQCFQSFTGIKFVVISAYTNTQNVESLLRKIYELYADYALKNPFYSIDMPIRAEKFDASMKIVIERNCFVSSMYLKYYLDAQGNRVYTLKKQDPINGHNTFSAHPARFSPEDKFSKYRLIIKKRFGLLPTQTEAPNY
;
A
#
# COMPACT_ATOMS: atom_id res chain seq x y z
N MET A 1 -6.11 -8.30 -5.40
CA MET A 1 -5.52 -8.63 -4.08
C MET A 1 -5.65 -7.42 -3.20
N THR A 2 -6.17 -7.58 -1.99
CA THR A 2 -6.20 -6.54 -0.96
C THR A 2 -5.33 -7.02 0.20
N VAL A 3 -4.22 -6.31 0.43
CA VAL A 3 -3.33 -6.55 1.57
C VAL A 3 -3.72 -5.58 2.68
N TYR A 4 -3.97 -6.10 3.88
CA TYR A 4 -4.31 -5.32 5.06
C TYR A 4 -3.06 -4.91 5.82
N HIS A 5 -2.22 -5.89 6.16
CA HIS A 5 -1.01 -5.70 6.94
C HIS A 5 0.14 -6.54 6.40
N LEU A 6 1.35 -6.01 6.51
CA LEU A 6 2.58 -6.71 6.27
C LEU A 6 3.50 -6.51 7.47
N LEU A 7 4.05 -7.61 7.98
CA LEU A 7 4.91 -7.63 9.14
C LEU A 7 6.17 -8.40 8.81
N ILE A 8 7.31 -7.86 9.20
CA ILE A 8 8.59 -8.58 9.14
C ILE A 8 9.05 -8.81 10.57
N ILE A 9 9.24 -10.08 10.91
CA ILE A 9 9.58 -10.54 12.24
C ILE A 9 10.98 -11.14 12.19
N ASN A 10 11.83 -10.72 13.12
CA ASN A 10 13.19 -11.23 13.22
C ASN A 10 13.24 -12.70 13.68
N ARG A 11 14.45 -13.23 13.81
CA ARG A 11 14.66 -14.59 14.30
C ARG A 11 14.21 -14.76 15.76
N ALA A 12 14.37 -13.72 16.58
CA ALA A 12 14.01 -13.69 18.00
C ALA A 12 12.51 -13.44 18.28
N GLY A 13 11.69 -13.23 17.25
CA GLY A 13 10.25 -12.95 17.40
C GLY A 13 9.88 -11.47 17.57
N SER A 14 10.82 -10.55 17.49
CA SER A 14 10.56 -9.10 17.51
C SER A 14 10.16 -8.57 16.13
N LEU A 15 9.25 -7.60 16.13
CA LEU A 15 8.83 -6.89 14.92
C LEU A 15 9.93 -5.92 14.47
N ILE A 16 10.44 -6.08 13.24
CA ILE A 16 11.45 -5.20 12.65
C ILE A 16 10.89 -4.26 11.59
N TYR A 17 9.73 -4.57 11.03
CA TYR A 17 9.06 -3.71 10.07
C TYR A 17 7.56 -3.99 10.07
N ASP A 18 6.77 -2.92 10.01
CA ASP A 18 5.33 -2.99 9.81
C ASP A 18 4.89 -2.07 8.67
N TRP A 19 3.94 -2.56 7.89
CA TRP A 19 3.21 -1.77 6.92
C TRP A 19 1.72 -2.06 7.05
N GLU A 20 0.92 -1.01 7.05
CA GLU A 20 -0.53 -1.08 7.15
C GLU A 20 -1.18 -0.35 5.98
N ASN A 21 -2.24 -0.94 5.44
CA ASN A 21 -3.05 -0.29 4.44
C ASN A 21 -4.11 0.59 5.10
N ARG A 22 -3.79 1.88 5.28
CA ARG A 22 -4.70 2.87 5.87
C ARG A 22 -6.00 3.09 5.08
N ARG A 23 -6.14 2.55 3.86
CA ARG A 23 -7.35 2.69 3.03
C ARG A 23 -8.32 1.52 3.18
N SER A 24 -7.89 0.40 3.77
CA SER A 24 -8.70 -0.82 3.90
C SER A 24 -9.26 -1.06 5.30
N VAL A 25 -8.91 -0.21 6.26
CA VAL A 25 -9.50 -0.25 7.60
C VAL A 25 -10.83 0.50 7.51
N ASP A 26 -11.92 -0.18 7.85
CA ASP A 26 -13.25 0.42 8.02
C ASP A 26 -13.09 1.68 8.90
N PRO A 27 -13.67 2.84 8.54
CA PRO A 27 -13.64 4.06 9.36
C PRO A 27 -14.01 3.86 10.84
N GLN A 28 -14.69 2.76 11.19
CA GLN A 28 -15.07 2.42 12.56
C GLN A 28 -14.01 1.61 13.34
N ILE A 29 -13.01 1.03 12.70
CA ILE A 29 -11.97 0.22 13.36
C ILE A 29 -10.75 1.12 13.62
N ALA A 30 -10.43 1.33 14.89
CA ALA A 30 -9.24 2.08 15.26
C ALA A 30 -7.97 1.38 14.71
N PRO A 31 -6.98 2.14 14.20
CA PRO A 31 -5.72 1.56 13.76
C PRO A 31 -5.02 0.89 14.96
N LEU A 32 -4.44 -0.30 14.73
CA LEU A 32 -3.68 -1.00 15.76
C LEU A 32 -2.52 -0.13 16.24
N SER A 33 -2.38 0.00 17.55
CA SER A 33 -1.24 0.67 18.18
C SER A 33 0.06 -0.06 17.86
N ALA A 34 1.19 0.66 17.92
CA ALA A 34 2.50 0.08 17.73
C ALA A 34 2.77 -1.09 18.70
N ASN A 35 2.28 -0.99 19.94
CA ASN A 35 2.45 -2.03 20.96
C ASN A 35 1.67 -3.30 20.61
N GLU A 36 0.43 -3.17 20.13
CA GLU A 36 -0.38 -4.32 19.72
C GLU A 36 0.26 -5.06 18.54
N LYS A 37 0.86 -4.34 17.58
CA LYS A 37 1.59 -4.94 16.47
C LYS A 37 2.80 -5.75 16.96
N ILE A 38 3.54 -5.24 17.94
CA ILE A 38 4.68 -5.94 18.56
C ILE A 38 4.21 -7.21 19.29
N ILE A 39 3.10 -7.11 20.03
CA ILE A 39 2.50 -8.26 20.72
C ILE A 39 2.07 -9.31 19.70
N LEU A 40 1.40 -8.90 18.62
CA LEU A 40 0.95 -9.79 17.55
C LEU A 40 2.11 -10.52 16.86
N ALA A 41 3.21 -9.81 16.58
CA ALA A 41 4.42 -10.44 16.05
C ALA A 41 5.00 -11.50 17.00
N SER A 42 5.05 -11.19 18.29
CA SER A 42 5.54 -12.12 19.32
C SER A 42 4.66 -13.37 19.44
N ILE A 43 3.33 -13.20 19.42
CA ILE A 43 2.36 -14.30 19.44
C ILE A 43 2.50 -15.16 18.18
N PHE A 44 2.66 -14.53 17.02
CA PHE A 44 2.86 -15.28 15.79
C PHE A 44 4.16 -16.10 15.84
N HIS A 45 5.23 -15.55 16.40
CA HIS A 45 6.50 -16.26 16.56
C HIS A 45 6.40 -17.46 17.49
N SER A 46 5.67 -17.33 18.62
CA SER A 46 5.45 -18.45 19.53
C SER A 46 4.61 -19.55 18.87
N LEU A 47 3.52 -19.19 18.19
CA LEU A 47 2.70 -20.13 17.42
C LEU A 47 3.52 -20.86 16.34
N TYR A 48 4.37 -20.13 15.63
CA TYR A 48 5.26 -20.70 14.61
C TYR A 48 6.19 -21.78 15.21
N THR A 49 6.73 -21.51 16.39
CA THR A 49 7.66 -22.41 17.09
C THR A 49 6.95 -23.62 17.67
N ILE A 50 5.73 -23.44 18.21
CA ILE A 50 4.91 -24.55 18.69
C ILE A 50 4.51 -25.46 17.53
N ALA A 51 4.10 -24.88 16.40
CA ALA A 51 3.72 -25.65 15.22
C ALA A 51 4.88 -26.50 14.66
N SER A 52 6.10 -25.96 14.65
CA SER A 52 7.27 -26.72 14.19
C SER A 52 7.67 -27.85 15.14
N GLN A 53 7.43 -27.71 16.45
CA GLN A 53 7.68 -28.75 17.45
C GLN A 53 6.58 -29.83 17.48
N LEU A 54 5.32 -29.44 17.26
CA LEU A 54 4.17 -30.34 17.29
C LEU A 54 4.05 -31.20 16.02
N SER A 55 4.70 -30.78 14.95
CA SER A 55 4.56 -31.43 13.65
C SER A 55 5.01 -32.90 13.70
N PRO A 56 4.17 -33.82 13.16
CA PRO A 56 4.49 -35.25 13.13
C PRO A 56 5.55 -35.60 12.06
N VAL A 57 5.83 -34.70 11.12
CA VAL A 57 6.75 -34.93 10.01
C VAL A 57 8.12 -34.33 10.34
N ALA A 58 9.17 -35.16 10.26
CA ALA A 58 10.53 -34.69 10.44
C ALA A 58 10.90 -33.61 9.40
N LYS A 59 11.52 -32.51 9.87
CA LYS A 59 11.92 -31.33 9.08
C LYS A 59 10.79 -30.44 8.53
N SER A 60 9.60 -30.49 9.12
CA SER A 60 8.55 -29.52 8.76
C SER A 60 8.96 -28.08 9.13
N SER A 61 8.74 -27.15 8.20
CA SER A 61 8.61 -25.72 8.48
C SER A 61 7.41 -25.46 9.40
N GLY A 62 7.40 -24.33 10.11
CA GLY A 62 6.31 -23.97 11.01
C GLY A 62 5.04 -23.54 10.27
N VAL A 63 4.39 -22.46 10.72
CA VAL A 63 3.15 -21.98 10.12
C VAL A 63 3.40 -21.28 8.77
N GLU A 64 2.88 -21.84 7.68
CA GLU A 64 2.95 -21.25 6.33
C GLU A 64 1.68 -20.48 5.96
N VAL A 65 0.50 -21.03 6.26
CA VAL A 65 -0.80 -20.42 5.93
C VAL A 65 -1.76 -20.59 7.10
N LEU A 66 -2.46 -19.52 7.46
CA LEU A 66 -3.57 -19.50 8.40
C LEU A 66 -4.77 -18.86 7.70
N GLU A 67 -5.82 -19.65 7.50
CA GLU A 67 -7.04 -19.23 6.82
C GLU A 67 -8.19 -19.07 7.81
N THR A 68 -8.91 -17.96 7.67
CA THR A 68 -10.16 -17.71 8.39
C THR A 68 -11.25 -17.34 7.38
N SER A 69 -12.49 -17.19 7.84
CA SER A 69 -13.60 -16.74 7.00
C SER A 69 -13.45 -15.32 6.46
N GLN A 70 -12.61 -14.48 7.09
CA GLN A 70 -12.45 -13.06 6.76
C GLN A 70 -11.09 -12.75 6.12
N PHE A 71 -10.02 -13.30 6.69
CA PHE A 71 -8.66 -13.03 6.24
C PHE A 71 -7.84 -14.31 6.11
N ARG A 72 -6.83 -14.22 5.26
CA ARG A 72 -5.78 -15.23 5.09
C ARG A 72 -4.45 -14.60 5.45
N LEU A 73 -3.76 -15.20 6.42
CA LEU A 73 -2.40 -14.87 6.81
C LEU A 73 -1.47 -15.88 6.13
N GLN A 74 -0.48 -15.37 5.41
CA GLN A 74 0.56 -16.18 4.80
C GLN A 74 1.92 -15.76 5.33
N CYS A 75 2.73 -16.74 5.70
CA CYS A 75 4.05 -16.56 6.25
C CYS A 75 5.10 -17.25 5.38
N PHE A 76 6.14 -16.49 5.05
CA PHE A 76 7.34 -17.01 4.41
C PHE A 76 8.52 -16.87 5.37
N GLN A 77 9.13 -17.99 5.75
CA GLN A 77 10.39 -17.98 6.50
C GLN A 77 11.57 -18.07 5.53
N SER A 78 12.52 -17.15 5.69
CA SER A 78 13.82 -17.20 5.00
C SER A 78 14.79 -18.16 5.69
N PHE A 79 15.83 -18.60 4.98
CA PHE A 79 16.88 -19.47 5.54
C PHE A 79 17.61 -18.86 6.75
N THR A 80 17.66 -17.53 6.87
CA THR A 80 18.27 -16.82 8.01
C THR A 80 17.37 -16.78 9.24
N GLY A 81 16.11 -17.22 9.13
CA GLY A 81 15.15 -17.27 10.24
C GLY A 81 14.20 -16.07 10.35
N ILE A 82 14.35 -15.08 9.45
CA ILE A 82 13.44 -13.92 9.33
C ILE A 82 12.14 -14.38 8.69
N LYS A 83 11.01 -13.93 9.26
CA LYS A 83 9.67 -14.31 8.85
C LYS A 83 8.95 -13.11 8.25
N PHE A 84 8.40 -13.30 7.07
CA PHE A 84 7.64 -12.31 6.32
C PHE A 84 6.18 -12.74 6.37
N VAL A 85 5.34 -11.94 7.03
CA VAL A 85 3.94 -12.24 7.25
C VAL A 85 3.09 -11.23 6.50
N VAL A 86 2.18 -11.72 5.67
CA VAL A 86 1.22 -10.91 4.92
C VAL A 86 -0.19 -11.32 5.31
N ILE A 87 -0.99 -10.33 5.73
CA ILE A 87 -2.41 -10.50 6.03
C ILE A 87 -3.20 -9.91 4.87
N SER A 88 -4.00 -10.75 4.23
CA SER A 88 -4.76 -10.41 3.02
C SER A 88 -6.21 -10.88 3.14
N ALA A 89 -7.09 -10.36 2.29
CA ALA A 89 -8.46 -10.85 2.19
C ALA A 89 -8.51 -12.27 1.62
N TYR A 90 -9.48 -13.07 2.07
CA TYR A 90 -9.66 -14.47 1.68
C TYR A 90 -9.74 -14.71 0.15
N THR A 91 -10.24 -13.74 -0.61
CA THR A 91 -10.52 -13.87 -2.05
C THR A 91 -9.29 -13.90 -2.96
N ASN A 92 -8.07 -13.85 -2.44
CA ASN A 92 -6.87 -13.70 -3.27
C ASN A 92 -5.71 -14.63 -2.87
N THR A 93 -5.57 -15.73 -3.59
CA THR A 93 -4.56 -16.77 -3.28
C THR A 93 -3.40 -16.79 -4.28
N GLN A 94 -3.58 -16.31 -5.51
CA GLN A 94 -2.65 -16.63 -6.59
C GLN A 94 -1.37 -15.78 -6.67
N ASN A 95 -1.22 -14.68 -5.91
CA ASN A 95 -0.05 -13.80 -6.04
C ASN A 95 0.75 -13.52 -4.77
N VAL A 96 0.33 -14.01 -3.60
CA VAL A 96 0.95 -13.63 -2.31
C VAL A 96 2.35 -14.21 -2.14
N GLU A 97 2.61 -15.43 -2.60
CA GLU A 97 3.96 -16.02 -2.55
C GLU A 97 4.97 -15.26 -3.40
N SER A 98 4.57 -14.87 -4.62
CA SER A 98 5.41 -14.07 -5.51
C SER A 98 5.70 -12.68 -4.91
N LEU A 99 4.73 -12.12 -4.19
CA LEU A 99 4.89 -10.87 -3.46
C LEU A 99 5.89 -11.05 -2.30
N LEU A 100 5.77 -12.10 -1.50
CA LEU A 100 6.68 -12.42 -0.39
C LEU A 100 8.12 -12.59 -0.86
N ARG A 101 8.33 -13.26 -1.99
CA ARG A 101 9.67 -13.39 -2.62
C ARG A 101 10.24 -12.03 -3.03
N LYS A 102 9.44 -11.16 -3.66
CA LYS A 102 9.87 -9.80 -4.01
C LYS A 102 10.16 -8.94 -2.78
N ILE A 103 9.39 -9.09 -1.70
CA ILE A 103 9.66 -8.38 -0.44
C ILE A 103 10.99 -8.85 0.16
N TYR A 104 11.29 -10.15 0.07
CA TYR A 104 12.56 -10.69 0.51
C TYR A 104 13.75 -10.13 -0.32
N GLU A 105 13.60 -10.01 -1.65
CA GLU A 105 14.59 -9.34 -2.50
C GLU A 105 14.81 -7.87 -2.10
N LEU A 106 13.72 -7.11 -1.86
CA LEU A 106 13.81 -5.73 -1.37
C LEU A 106 14.50 -5.64 -0.01
N TYR A 107 14.21 -6.58 0.90
CA TYR A 107 14.86 -6.64 2.20
C TYR A 107 16.37 -6.85 2.05
N ALA A 108 16.79 -7.77 1.19
CA ALA A 108 18.21 -8.00 0.92
C ALA A 108 18.89 -6.76 0.31
N ASP A 109 18.23 -6.07 -0.62
CA ASP A 109 18.80 -4.93 -1.33
C ASP A 109 18.89 -3.66 -0.48
N TYR A 110 17.88 -3.37 0.35
CA TYR A 110 17.83 -2.11 1.09
C TYR A 110 18.28 -2.24 2.56
N ALA A 111 18.02 -3.37 3.21
CA ALA A 111 18.42 -3.58 4.60
C ALA A 111 19.83 -4.17 4.69
N LEU A 112 20.11 -5.28 4.00
CA LEU A 112 21.40 -5.97 4.16
C LEU A 112 22.57 -5.29 3.46
N LYS A 113 22.33 -4.55 2.36
CA LYS A 113 23.39 -3.75 1.70
C LYS A 113 23.69 -2.44 2.41
N ASN A 114 22.90 -2.07 3.43
CA ASN A 114 23.13 -0.83 4.18
C ASN A 114 24.17 -1.09 5.28
N PRO A 115 25.38 -0.50 5.22
CA PRO A 115 26.43 -0.73 6.23
C PRO A 115 26.07 -0.21 7.63
N PHE A 116 25.06 0.66 7.74
CA PHE A 116 24.59 1.20 9.02
C PHE A 116 23.40 0.42 9.60
N TYR A 117 22.95 -0.64 8.92
CA TYR A 117 21.86 -1.47 9.43
C TYR A 117 22.41 -2.55 10.35
N SER A 118 22.01 -2.48 11.62
CA SER A 118 22.21 -3.57 12.57
C SER A 118 21.09 -4.60 12.43
N ILE A 119 21.47 -5.88 12.36
CA ILE A 119 20.54 -7.01 12.33
C ILE A 119 19.65 -6.97 13.58
N ASP A 120 18.41 -7.45 13.46
CA ASP A 120 17.39 -7.50 14.51
C ASP A 120 16.85 -6.14 14.99
N MET A 121 17.35 -5.02 14.46
CA MET A 121 16.81 -3.69 14.71
C MET A 121 15.73 -3.29 13.70
N PRO A 122 14.81 -2.38 14.07
CA PRO A 122 13.79 -1.88 13.16
C PRO A 122 14.39 -1.23 11.90
N ILE A 123 13.84 -1.54 10.74
CA ILE A 123 14.30 -1.00 9.46
C ILE A 123 13.79 0.45 9.33
N ARG A 124 14.71 1.42 9.29
CA ARG A 124 14.39 2.86 9.16
C ARG A 124 14.94 3.43 7.84
N ALA A 125 14.63 2.77 6.72
CA ALA A 125 15.13 3.16 5.41
C ALA A 125 13.99 3.70 4.54
N GLU A 126 14.00 5.01 4.24
CA GLU A 126 12.95 5.64 3.43
C GLU A 126 12.85 5.03 2.01
N LYS A 127 13.99 4.63 1.43
CA LYS A 127 14.04 3.96 0.12
C LYS A 127 13.34 2.60 0.15
N PHE A 128 13.43 1.89 1.28
CA PHE A 128 12.73 0.62 1.48
C PHE A 128 11.21 0.87 1.52
N ASP A 129 10.76 1.85 2.30
CA ASP A 129 9.33 2.21 2.39
C ASP A 129 8.72 2.61 1.04
N ALA A 130 9.44 3.42 0.27
CA ALA A 130 9.00 3.83 -1.06
C ALA A 130 8.86 2.63 -2.01
N SER A 131 9.85 1.75 -2.01
CA SER A 131 9.87 0.56 -2.88
C SER A 131 8.80 -0.46 -2.46
N MET A 132 8.60 -0.65 -1.15
CA MET A 132 7.54 -1.49 -0.59
C MET A 132 6.16 -1.00 -1.00
N LYS A 133 5.89 0.31 -0.90
CA LYS A 133 4.63 0.90 -1.38
C LYS A 133 4.39 0.62 -2.86
N ILE A 134 5.40 0.84 -3.71
CA ILE A 134 5.27 0.59 -5.15
C ILE A 134 4.98 -0.89 -5.44
N VAL A 135 5.68 -1.81 -4.77
CA VAL A 135 5.49 -3.25 -4.96
C VAL A 135 4.11 -3.69 -4.48
N ILE A 136 3.66 -3.21 -3.32
CA ILE A 136 2.34 -3.53 -2.81
C ILE A 136 1.27 -2.92 -3.73
N GLU A 137 1.38 -1.67 -4.17
CA GLU A 137 0.42 -1.03 -5.08
C GLU A 137 0.35 -1.70 -6.46
N ARG A 138 1.46 -2.26 -6.96
CA ARG A 138 1.48 -3.01 -8.23
C ARG A 138 0.77 -4.36 -8.13
N ASN A 139 0.90 -5.05 -7.01
CA ASN A 139 0.33 -6.39 -6.82
C ASN A 139 -1.07 -6.35 -6.16
N CYS A 140 -1.35 -5.32 -5.39
CA CYS A 140 -2.65 -5.02 -4.83
C CYS A 140 -3.50 -4.39 -5.94
N PHE A 141 -4.68 -4.94 -6.20
CA PHE A 141 -5.68 -4.15 -6.94
C PHE A 141 -6.16 -3.13 -5.92
N VAL A 142 -5.47 -1.99 -5.84
CA VAL A 142 -6.05 -0.81 -5.24
C VAL A 142 -7.14 -0.40 -6.20
N SER A 143 -8.34 -0.94 -5.98
CA SER A 143 -9.53 -0.42 -6.62
C SER A 143 -9.79 0.93 -5.96
N SER A 144 -9.02 1.93 -6.37
CA SER A 144 -9.57 3.25 -6.39
C SER A 144 -10.72 3.19 -7.40
N MET A 145 -11.94 2.95 -6.91
CA MET A 145 -13.16 3.12 -7.69
C MET A 145 -13.32 4.61 -7.96
N TYR A 146 -12.48 5.11 -8.85
CA TYR A 146 -12.60 6.46 -9.37
C TYR A 146 -13.67 6.40 -10.44
N LEU A 147 -14.76 7.13 -10.24
CA LEU A 147 -15.68 7.43 -11.33
C LEU A 147 -14.85 8.07 -12.44
N LYS A 148 -14.90 7.50 -13.64
CA LYS A 148 -14.24 8.01 -14.83
C LYS A 148 -15.29 8.43 -15.85
N TYR A 149 -14.90 9.18 -16.85
CA TYR A 149 -15.75 9.49 -17.98
C TYR A 149 -14.97 9.49 -19.29
N TYR A 150 -15.69 9.28 -20.38
CA TYR A 150 -15.23 9.52 -21.74
C TYR A 150 -16.22 10.40 -22.48
N LEU A 151 -15.81 10.93 -23.62
CA LEU A 151 -16.67 11.72 -24.48
C LEU A 151 -17.25 10.82 -25.56
N ASP A 152 -18.57 10.81 -25.71
CA ASP A 152 -19.22 10.16 -26.85
C ASP A 152 -18.96 10.93 -28.16
N ALA A 153 -19.42 10.40 -29.28
CA ALA A 153 -19.30 11.05 -30.60
C ALA A 153 -20.05 12.40 -30.69
N GLN A 154 -20.90 12.71 -29.70
CA GLN A 154 -21.69 13.93 -29.60
C GLN A 154 -21.07 14.93 -28.59
N GLY A 155 -19.95 14.58 -27.95
CA GLY A 155 -19.26 15.40 -26.97
C GLY A 155 -19.81 15.31 -25.54
N ASN A 156 -20.74 14.41 -25.24
CA ASN A 156 -21.30 14.24 -23.90
C ASN A 156 -20.42 13.32 -23.04
N ARG A 157 -20.37 13.61 -21.73
CA ARG A 157 -19.63 12.82 -20.76
C ARG A 157 -20.40 11.56 -20.39
N VAL A 158 -19.89 10.40 -20.78
CA VAL A 158 -20.42 9.10 -20.37
C VAL A 158 -19.53 8.53 -19.27
N TYR A 159 -20.12 8.28 -18.10
CA TYR A 159 -19.38 7.83 -16.92
C TYR A 159 -19.17 6.31 -16.93
N THR A 160 -17.98 5.87 -16.51
CA THR A 160 -17.58 4.46 -16.46
C THR A 160 -16.59 4.21 -15.33
N LEU A 161 -16.48 2.95 -14.90
CA LEU A 161 -15.47 2.49 -13.94
C LEU A 161 -14.27 1.82 -14.62
N LYS A 162 -14.38 1.53 -15.93
CA LYS A 162 -13.33 0.87 -16.71
C LYS A 162 -12.22 1.87 -17.06
N LYS A 163 -10.99 1.38 -17.28
CA LYS A 163 -9.86 2.22 -17.66
C LYS A 163 -9.92 2.69 -19.12
N GLN A 164 -10.59 1.93 -19.98
CA GLN A 164 -10.72 2.22 -21.41
C GLN A 164 -12.18 2.18 -21.83
N ASP A 165 -12.46 2.94 -22.88
CA ASP A 165 -13.78 3.03 -23.48
C ASP A 165 -14.13 1.71 -24.17
N PRO A 166 -15.37 1.23 -24.01
CA PRO A 166 -15.78 -0.04 -24.61
C PRO A 166 -15.89 0.00 -26.14
N ILE A 167 -15.97 1.19 -26.74
CA ILE A 167 -16.24 1.38 -28.17
C ILE A 167 -14.95 1.71 -28.94
N ASN A 168 -14.17 2.67 -28.46
CA ASN A 168 -13.01 3.21 -29.19
C ASN A 168 -11.66 2.82 -28.58
N GLY A 169 -11.64 2.17 -27.40
CA GLY A 169 -10.40 1.78 -26.72
C GLY A 169 -9.56 2.95 -26.19
N HIS A 170 -10.04 4.20 -26.29
CA HIS A 170 -9.37 5.36 -25.72
C HIS A 170 -9.33 5.30 -24.20
N ASN A 171 -8.34 5.96 -23.61
CA ASN A 171 -8.20 6.02 -22.17
C ASN A 171 -9.25 6.96 -21.56
N THR A 172 -9.92 6.47 -20.52
CA THR A 172 -10.95 7.22 -19.77
C THR A 172 -10.31 8.30 -18.87
N PHE A 173 -10.99 9.44 -18.74
CA PHE A 173 -10.59 10.56 -17.90
C PHE A 173 -11.17 10.46 -16.49
N SER A 174 -10.50 11.03 -15.49
CA SER A 174 -11.02 11.07 -14.11
C SER A 174 -12.22 12.00 -14.01
N ALA A 175 -13.35 11.54 -13.47
CA ALA A 175 -14.55 12.36 -13.25
C ALA A 175 -14.48 13.24 -11.99
N HIS A 176 -13.34 13.24 -11.29
CA HIS A 176 -13.18 14.07 -10.10
C HIS A 176 -13.03 15.53 -10.52
N PRO A 177 -13.75 16.47 -9.88
CA PRO A 177 -13.45 17.87 -10.08
C PRO A 177 -11.98 18.13 -9.72
N ALA A 178 -11.35 19.08 -10.40
CA ALA A 178 -9.98 19.47 -10.10
C ALA A 178 -9.87 19.70 -8.59
N ARG A 179 -8.94 19.00 -7.93
CA ARG A 179 -8.73 19.13 -6.49
C ARG A 179 -8.43 20.58 -6.18
N PHE A 180 -9.41 21.29 -5.64
CA PHE A 180 -9.19 22.57 -4.99
C PHE A 180 -8.47 22.26 -3.69
N SER A 181 -7.16 22.49 -3.65
CA SER A 181 -6.41 22.43 -2.39
C SER A 181 -6.74 23.71 -1.63
N PRO A 182 -7.37 23.66 -0.44
CA PRO A 182 -7.68 24.87 0.34
C PRO A 182 -6.42 25.67 0.65
N GLU A 183 -5.29 24.98 0.82
CA GLU A 183 -3.96 25.56 0.96
C GLU A 183 -3.21 25.52 -0.38
N ASP A 184 -3.60 26.38 -1.32
CA ASP A 184 -2.68 26.71 -2.42
C ASP A 184 -1.57 27.62 -1.87
N LYS A 185 -0.47 27.01 -1.41
CA LYS A 185 0.72 27.70 -0.88
C LYS A 185 1.28 28.76 -1.83
N PHE A 186 1.02 28.64 -3.14
CA PHE A 186 1.52 29.57 -4.16
C PHE A 186 0.47 30.56 -4.66
N SER A 187 -0.78 30.49 -4.17
CA SER A 187 -1.87 31.41 -4.54
C SER A 187 -1.48 32.88 -4.36
N LYS A 188 -0.86 33.21 -3.23
CA LYS A 188 -0.39 34.56 -2.90
C LYS A 188 0.58 35.09 -3.94
N TYR A 189 1.62 34.33 -4.28
CA TYR A 189 2.62 34.74 -5.26
C TYR A 189 2.03 34.88 -6.66
N ARG A 190 1.14 33.95 -7.05
CA ARG A 190 0.44 33.98 -8.33
C ARG A 190 -0.46 35.21 -8.48
N LEU A 191 -1.19 35.58 -7.44
CA LEU A 191 -2.02 36.78 -7.42
C LEU A 191 -1.17 38.05 -7.51
N ILE A 192 -0.04 38.12 -6.78
CA ILE A 192 0.88 39.26 -6.82
C ILE A 192 1.45 39.46 -8.23
N ILE A 193 1.91 38.39 -8.88
CA ILE A 193 2.45 38.45 -10.25
C ILE A 193 1.36 38.89 -11.22
N LYS A 194 0.17 38.29 -11.18
CA LYS A 194 -0.95 38.68 -12.05
C LYS A 194 -1.35 40.14 -11.84
N LYS A 195 -1.37 40.62 -10.60
CA LYS A 195 -1.65 42.03 -10.27
C LYS A 195 -0.63 42.98 -10.89
N ARG A 196 0.66 42.60 -10.86
CA ARG A 196 1.76 43.39 -11.40
C ARG A 196 1.67 43.56 -12.92
N PHE A 197 1.24 42.51 -13.62
CA PHE A 197 1.11 42.51 -15.08
C PHE A 197 -0.30 42.91 -15.57
N GLY A 198 -1.20 43.35 -14.69
CA GLY A 198 -2.55 43.78 -15.09
C GLY A 198 -3.47 42.63 -15.55
N LEU A 199 -3.16 41.39 -15.17
CA LEU A 199 -3.83 40.18 -15.66
C LEU A 199 -4.98 39.71 -14.76
N LEU A 200 -5.36 40.48 -13.73
CA LEU A 200 -6.49 40.12 -12.88
C LEU A 200 -7.81 40.49 -13.58
N PRO A 201 -8.85 39.63 -13.52
CA PRO A 201 -10.18 39.95 -14.05
C PRO A 201 -10.82 41.20 -13.43
N THR A 202 -10.36 41.60 -12.24
CA THR A 202 -10.79 42.83 -11.54
C THR A 202 -10.07 44.09 -12.03
N GLN A 203 -8.99 43.94 -12.80
CA GLN A 203 -8.25 45.05 -13.41
C GLN A 203 -8.70 45.29 -14.86
N THR A 204 -9.25 44.29 -15.52
CA THR A 204 -9.90 44.43 -16.82
C THR A 204 -11.26 45.11 -16.66
N GLU A 205 -11.64 45.93 -17.63
CA GLU A 205 -12.99 46.51 -17.68
C GLU A 205 -14.05 45.40 -17.69
N ALA A 206 -15.20 45.68 -17.07
CA ALA A 206 -16.29 44.73 -17.05
C ALA A 206 -16.66 44.36 -18.50
N PRO A 207 -16.76 43.06 -18.84
CA PRO A 207 -17.21 42.67 -20.17
C PRO A 207 -18.62 43.25 -20.37
N ASN A 208 -18.79 44.04 -21.44
CA ASN A 208 -20.13 44.41 -21.90
C ASN A 208 -20.80 43.14 -22.40
N TYR A 209 -21.77 42.65 -21.63
CA TYR A 209 -22.66 41.55 -22.01
C TYR A 209 -23.77 42.05 -22.94
#